data_AF-A0A519NW81-F1
#
_entry.id   AF-A0A519NW81-F1
#
_cell.length_a   1.000
_cell.length_b   1.000
_cell.length_c   1.000
_cell.angle_alpha   90.00
_cell.angle_beta   90.00
_cell.angle_gamma   90.00
#
_symmetry.space_group_name_H-M   'P 1'
#
loop_
_entity.id
_entity.type
_entity.pdbx_description
1 polymer ?
#
loop_
_entity_poly.entity_id
_entity_poly.type
_entity_poly.pdbx_seq_one_letter_code
_entity_poly.pdbx_strand_id
1 'polypeptide(L)' 'MAGPADELKLARTILGWDHAQLARALRLAGTPDKQAARVREMEAGKRDISGPVQVAIEALLSGWRPNGWTDNPPA' A
#
# COMPACT_ATOMS: atom_id res chain seq x y z
N MET A 1 -11.53 -16.68 -3.80
CA MET A 1 -10.93 -15.35 -4.07
C MET A 1 -9.96 -15.06 -2.96
N ALA A 2 -8.82 -14.43 -3.27
CA ALA A 2 -7.88 -14.00 -2.25
C ALA A 2 -8.56 -12.93 -1.37
N GLY A 3 -8.26 -12.89 -0.07
CA GLY A 3 -8.83 -11.86 0.81
C GLY A 3 -8.13 -10.51 0.59
N PRO A 4 -8.69 -9.38 1.07
CA PRO A 4 -8.06 -8.07 0.93
C PRO A 4 -6.60 -8.00 1.43
N ALA A 5 -6.26 -8.78 2.47
CA ALA A 5 -4.90 -8.87 2.99
C ALA A 5 -3.92 -9.53 2.00
N ASP A 6 -4.39 -10.59 1.32
CA ASP A 6 -3.61 -11.29 0.30
C ASP A 6 -3.44 -10.41 -0.95
N GLU A 7 -4.49 -9.68 -1.35
CA GLU A 7 -4.45 -8.74 -2.47
C GLU A 7 -3.49 -7.58 -2.22
N LEU A 8 -3.50 -7.02 -1.01
CA LEU A 8 -2.55 -5.98 -0.59
C LEU A 8 -1.10 -6.48 -0.67
N LYS A 9 -0.84 -7.67 -0.14
CA LYS A 9 0.49 -8.30 -0.16
C LYS A 9 0.96 -8.61 -1.58
N LEU A 10 0.05 -9.11 -2.41
CA LEU A 10 0.30 -9.38 -3.82
C LEU A 10 0.65 -8.10 -4.57
N ALA A 11 -0.12 -7.03 -4.39
CA ALA A 11 0.13 -5.74 -5.01
C ALA A 11 1.49 -5.17 -4.63
N ARG A 12 1.83 -5.19 -3.34
CA ARG A 12 3.17 -4.78 -2.87
C ARG A 12 4.28 -5.55 -3.59
N THR A 13 4.09 -6.86 -3.73
CA THR A 13 5.09 -7.76 -4.34
C THR A 13 5.22 -7.52 -5.85
N ILE A 14 4.10 -7.36 -6.57
CA ILE A 14 4.08 -7.04 -8.01
C ILE A 14 4.77 -5.71 -8.29
N LEU A 15 4.54 -4.72 -7.45
CA LEU A 15 5.13 -3.38 -7.59
C LEU A 15 6.61 -3.32 -7.15
N GLY A 16 7.14 -4.40 -6.57
CA GLY A 16 8.51 -4.43 -6.05
C GLY A 16 8.73 -3.48 -4.87
N TRP A 17 7.67 -3.14 -4.13
CA TRP A 17 7.72 -2.19 -3.03
C TRP A 17 7.98 -2.86 -1.68
N ASP A 18 8.68 -2.15 -0.80
CA ASP A 18 8.68 -2.46 0.62
C ASP A 18 7.43 -1.89 1.33
N HIS A 19 7.28 -2.21 2.63
CA HIS A 19 6.13 -1.74 3.41
C HIS A 19 6.08 -0.21 3.56
N ALA A 20 7.23 0.47 3.57
CA ALA A 20 7.31 1.92 3.73
C ALA A 20 6.94 2.64 2.43
N GLN A 21 7.38 2.13 1.29
CA GLN A 21 7.01 2.63 -0.04
C GLN A 21 5.50 2.50 -0.28
N LEU A 22 4.91 1.34 0.06
CA LEU A 22 3.46 1.16 -0.03
C LEU A 22 2.69 2.07 0.93
N ALA A 23 3.15 2.19 2.19
CA ALA A 23 2.59 3.13 3.15
C ALA A 23 2.58 4.58 2.64
N ARG A 24 3.69 5.01 2.01
CA ARG A 24 3.85 6.34 1.42
C ARG A 24 2.90 6.53 0.24
N ALA A 25 2.78 5.52 -0.63
CA ALA A 25 1.85 5.53 -1.77
C ALA A 25 0.40 5.73 -1.31
N LEU A 26 0.02 5.04 -0.23
CA LEU A 26 -1.30 5.13 0.38
C LEU A 26 -1.49 6.38 1.27
N ARG A 27 -0.45 7.20 1.45
CA ARG A 27 -0.44 8.40 2.31
C ARG A 27 -0.95 8.11 3.72
N LEU A 28 -0.52 6.99 4.30
CA LEU A 28 -0.94 6.61 5.65
C LEU A 28 -0.45 7.65 6.67
N ALA A 29 -1.29 7.97 7.65
CA ALA A 29 -0.91 8.89 8.72
C ALA A 29 0.05 8.23 9.74
N GLY A 30 0.93 9.03 10.34
CA GLY A 30 1.86 8.62 11.40
C GLY A 30 3.33 8.81 11.02
N THR A 31 4.24 8.35 11.89
CA THR A 31 5.68 8.30 11.59
C THR A 31 5.99 7.18 10.59
N PRO A 32 7.08 7.25 9.82
CA PRO A 32 7.43 6.23 8.82
C PRO A 32 7.39 4.79 9.35
N ASP A 33 7.96 4.56 10.54
CA ASP A 33 7.96 3.23 11.18
C ASP A 33 6.55 2.72 11.50
N LYS A 34 5.67 3.60 11.98
CA LYS A 34 4.28 3.25 12.30
C LYS A 34 3.47 2.97 11.04
N GLN A 35 3.74 3.69 9.96
CA GLN A 35 3.06 3.45 8.69
C GLN A 35 3.47 2.09 8.09
N ALA A 36 4.77 1.78 8.07
CA ALA A 36 5.27 0.48 7.60
C ALA A 36 4.75 -0.68 8.47
N ALA A 37 4.73 -0.52 9.80
CA ALA A 37 4.15 -1.50 10.71
C ALA A 37 2.65 -1.72 10.43
N ARG A 38 1.90 -0.64 10.15
CA ARG A 38 0.48 -0.74 9.80
C ARG A 38 0.24 -1.55 8.52
N VAL A 39 1.08 -1.41 7.50
CA VAL A 39 0.97 -2.25 6.29
C VAL A 39 1.25 -3.72 6.63
N ARG A 40 2.26 -4.02 7.47
CA ARG A 40 2.51 -5.41 7.92
C ARG A 40 1.32 -6.00 8.67
N GLU A 41 0.67 -5.23 9.53
CA GLU A 41 -0.52 -5.66 10.26
C GLU A 41 -1.69 -5.97 9.31
N MET A 42 -1.90 -5.12 8.29
CA MET A 42 -2.91 -5.33 7.26
C MET A 42 -2.64 -6.59 6.44
N GLU A 43 -1.40 -6.80 5.97
CA GLU A 43 -1.00 -8.02 5.25
C GLU A 43 -1.13 -9.29 6.12
N ALA A 44 -0.98 -9.17 7.43
CA ALA A 44 -1.14 -10.27 8.39
C ALA A 44 -2.61 -10.51 8.79
N GLY A 45 -3.57 -9.76 8.25
CA GLY A 45 -4.98 -9.83 8.63
C GLY A 45 -5.27 -9.39 10.07
N LYS A 46 -4.30 -8.73 10.74
CA LYS A 46 -4.46 -8.21 12.11
C LYS A 46 -5.17 -6.86 12.14
N ARG A 47 -5.38 -6.27 10.97
CA ARG A 47 -6.04 -4.98 10.79
C ARG A 47 -6.87 -4.99 9.52
N ASP A 48 -8.09 -4.49 9.63
CA ASP A 48 -8.97 -4.34 8.49
C ASP A 48 -8.40 -3.36 7.45
N ILE A 49 -8.63 -3.71 6.20
CA ILE A 49 -8.29 -2.90 5.04
C ILE A 49 -9.56 -2.18 4.61
N SER A 50 -9.58 -0.86 4.80
CA SER A 50 -10.73 -0.04 4.45
C SER A 50 -10.96 0.02 2.93
N GLY A 51 -12.22 0.24 2.52
CA GLY A 51 -12.58 0.36 1.10
C GLY A 51 -11.70 1.33 0.29
N PRO A 52 -11.35 2.54 0.81
CA PRO A 52 -10.44 3.45 0.11
C PRO A 52 -9.05 2.86 -0.17
N VAL A 53 -8.54 2.00 0.72
CA VAL A 53 -7.25 1.32 0.49
C VAL A 53 -7.41 0.27 -0.60
N GLN A 54 -8.51 -0.50 -0.61
CA GLN A 54 -8.77 -1.48 -1.67
C GLN A 54 -8.84 -0.82 -3.05
N VAL A 55 -9.57 0.30 -3.17
CA VAL A 55 -9.64 1.10 -4.41
C VAL A 55 -8.25 1.59 -4.84
N ALA A 56 -7.42 2.06 -3.90
CA ALA A 56 -6.06 2.48 -4.22
C ALA A 56 -5.20 1.32 -4.73
N ILE A 57 -5.35 0.12 -4.18
CA ILE A 57 -4.63 -1.08 -4.65
C ILE A 57 -5.07 -1.49 -6.05
N GLU A 58 -6.38 -1.49 -6.34
CA GLU A 58 -6.89 -1.74 -7.70
C GLU A 58 -6.36 -0.72 -8.70
N ALA A 59 -6.35 0.56 -8.35
CA ALA A 59 -5.78 1.62 -9.18
C ALA A 59 -4.27 1.41 -9.43
N LEU A 60 -3.53 1.01 -8.39
CA LEU A 60 -2.10 0.74 -8.52
C LEU A 60 -1.81 -0.46 -9.43
N LEU A 61 -2.60 -1.53 -9.31
CA LEU A 61 -2.48 -2.76 -10.09
C LEU A 61 -2.91 -2.59 -11.55
N SER A 62 -3.90 -1.76 -11.82
CA SER A 62 -4.35 -1.41 -13.18
C SER A 62 -3.43 -0.43 -13.92
N GLY A 63 -2.35 0.03 -13.27
CA GLY A 63 -1.36 0.94 -13.85
C GLY A 63 -1.72 2.43 -13.71
N TRP A 64 -2.81 2.77 -13.02
CA TRP A 64 -3.14 4.17 -12.74
C TRP A 64 -2.17 4.77 -11.71
N ARG A 65 -1.74 6.01 -11.94
CA ARG A 65 -0.88 6.76 -11.02
C ARG A 65 -1.43 8.18 -10.84
N PRO A 66 -1.36 8.76 -9.62
CA PRO A 66 -1.74 10.15 -9.41
C PRO A 66 -0.83 11.10 -10.20
N ASN A 67 -1.36 12.26 -10.60
CA ASN A 67 -0.54 13.32 -11.20
C ASN A 67 0.60 13.74 -10.26
N GLY A 68 1.83 13.80 -10.80
CA GLY A 68 3.04 14.16 -10.06
C GLY A 68 3.70 12.99 -9.30
N TRP A 69 3.27 11.74 -9.53
CA TRP A 69 3.96 10.57 -8.99
C TRP A 69 5.41 10.48 -9.52
N THR A 70 6.37 10.34 -8.60
CA THR A 70 7.78 10.08 -8.92
C THR A 70 8.24 8.89 -8.09
N ASP A 71 8.92 7.93 -8.71
CA ASP A 71 9.38 6.71 -8.03
C ASP A 71 10.51 6.99 -7.01
N ASN A 72 11.14 8.16 -7.12
CA ASN A 72 12.14 8.70 -6.21
C ASN A 72 11.76 10.14 -5.83
N PRO A 73 10.76 10.34 -4.94
CA PRO A 73 10.40 11.67 -4.49
C PRO A 73 11.57 12.29 -3.70
N PRO A 74 11.82 13.60 -3.82
CA PRO A 74 12.85 14.26 -3.03
C PRO A 74 12.64 13.96 -1.53
N ALA A 75 13.77 13.75 -0.83
CA ALA A 75 13.83 13.43 0.60
C ALA A 75 13.15 14.50 1.46
#